data_AF-A0A7G8HII9-F1
#
_entry.id   AF-A0A7G8HII9-F1
#
_cell.length_a   1.000
_cell.length_b   1.000
_cell.length_c   1.000
_cell.angle_alpha   90.00
_cell.angle_beta   90.00
_cell.angle_gamma   90.00
#
_symmetry.space_group_name_H-M   'P 1'
#
loop_
_entity.id
_entity.type
_entity.pdbx_description
1 polymer ?
#
loop_
_entity_poly.entity_id
_entity_poly.type
_entity_poly.pdbx_seq_one_letter_code
_entity_poly.pdbx_strand_id
1 'polypeptide(L)'
;MFLAELGDKTQLATLLLSAESGQPWLVFGGAALALICSSLVGVLVGRWLSSVLQPERLEQMAGLLMVGLGLWLGSQALRSVLGSHPL
;
A
#
# COMPACT_ATOMS: atom_id res chain seq x y z
N MET A 1 11.27 -9.51 -13.14
CA MET A 1 10.81 -8.19 -12.67
C MET A 1 9.29 -8.09 -12.69
N PHE A 2 8.61 -8.25 -13.84
CA PHE A 2 7.14 -8.30 -13.93
C PHE A 2 6.45 -9.24 -12.93
N LEU A 3 6.98 -10.44 -12.67
CA LEU A 3 6.39 -11.37 -11.70
C LEU A 3 6.58 -10.93 -10.23
N ALA A 4 7.58 -10.08 -9.96
CA ALA A 4 7.78 -9.45 -8.66
C ALA A 4 6.94 -8.16 -8.51
N GLU A 5 6.55 -7.51 -9.62
CA GLU A 5 5.61 -6.38 -9.62
C GLU A 5 4.13 -6.82 -9.61
N LEU A 6 3.79 -7.94 -10.24
CA LEU A 6 2.42 -8.49 -10.32
C LEU A 6 1.92 -9.16 -9.03
N GLY A 7 2.44 -8.73 -7.88
CA GLY A 7 2.20 -9.37 -6.59
C GLY A 7 1.57 -8.47 -5.53
N ASP A 8 1.26 -7.20 -5.84
CA ASP A 8 0.62 -6.37 -4.83
C ASP A 8 -0.81 -6.87 -4.57
N LYS A 9 -1.19 -6.89 -3.29
CA LYS A 9 -2.47 -7.45 -2.84
C LYS A 9 -3.65 -6.75 -3.51
N THR A 10 -3.50 -5.47 -3.85
CA THR A 10 -4.54 -4.73 -4.57
C THR A 10 -4.72 -5.23 -6.01
N GLN A 11 -3.62 -5.53 -6.73
CA GLN A 11 -3.68 -6.02 -8.11
C GLN A 11 -4.29 -7.43 -8.20
N LEU A 12 -3.96 -8.32 -7.26
CA LEU A 12 -4.59 -9.64 -7.19
C LEU A 12 -6.08 -9.53 -6.88
N ALA A 13 -6.47 -8.62 -5.98
CA ALA A 13 -7.88 -8.38 -5.67
C ALA A 13 -8.66 -7.85 -6.87
N THR A 14 -8.13 -6.89 -7.64
CA THR A 14 -8.79 -6.41 -8.87
C THR A 14 -8.88 -7.47 -9.94
N LEU A 15 -7.85 -8.30 -10.12
CA LEU A 15 -7.87 -9.41 -11.07
C LEU A 15 -8.94 -10.44 -10.70
N LEU A 16 -9.03 -10.81 -9.42
CA LEU A 16 -10.05 -11.74 -8.93
C LEU A 16 -11.46 -11.15 -9.10
N LEU A 17 -11.67 -9.89 -8.74
CA LEU A 17 -12.96 -9.21 -8.91
C LEU A 17 -13.36 -9.10 -10.39
N SER A 18 -12.40 -8.86 -11.28
CA SER A 18 -12.62 -8.86 -12.73
C SER A 18 -12.98 -10.25 -13.25
N ALA A 19 -12.38 -11.30 -12.71
CA ALA A 19 -12.67 -12.68 -13.08
C ALA A 19 -14.06 -13.13 -12.58
N GLU A 20 -14.45 -12.72 -11.38
CA GLU A 20 -15.74 -13.09 -10.77
C GLU A 20 -16.93 -12.31 -11.38
N SER A 21 -16.77 -11.01 -11.62
CA SER A 21 -17.85 -10.16 -12.15
C SER A 21 -18.18 -10.41 -13.62
N GLY A 22 -17.26 -11.01 -14.39
CA GLY A 22 -17.39 -11.15 -15.85
C GLY A 22 -17.44 -9.82 -16.62
N GLN A 23 -17.21 -8.68 -15.94
CA GLN A 23 -17.34 -7.33 -16.48
C GLN A 23 -16.06 -6.52 -16.27
N PRO A 24 -14.98 -6.81 -17.03
CA PRO A 24 -13.65 -6.26 -16.79
C PRO A 24 -13.60 -4.72 -16.88
N TRP A 25 -14.37 -4.12 -17.79
CA TRP A 25 -14.43 -2.67 -17.94
C TRP A 25 -15.03 -1.95 -16.73
N LEU A 26 -16.01 -2.57 -16.07
CA LEU A 26 -16.67 -1.99 -14.91
C LEU A 26 -15.77 -2.07 -13.67
N VAL A 27 -15.04 -3.18 -13.51
CA VAL A 27 -14.02 -3.33 -12.47
C VAL A 27 -12.86 -2.36 -12.69
N PHE A 28 -12.40 -2.19 -13.93
CA PHE A 28 -11.38 -1.20 -14.26
C PHE A 28 -11.83 0.22 -13.89
N GLY A 29 -13.05 0.61 -14.28
CA GLY A 29 -13.61 1.92 -13.94
C GLY A 29 -13.73 2.12 -12.42
N GLY A 30 -14.22 1.13 -11.69
CA GLY A 30 -14.34 1.17 -10.23
C GLY A 30 -12.98 1.28 -9.54
N ALA A 31 -11.99 0.49 -9.96
CA ALA A 31 -10.64 0.53 -9.41
C ALA A 31 -9.92 1.87 -9.71
N ALA A 32 -10.08 2.38 -10.93
CA ALA A 32 -9.54 3.69 -11.32
C ALA A 32 -10.17 4.82 -10.48
N LEU A 33 -11.49 4.82 -10.29
CA LEU A 33 -12.17 5.78 -9.42
C LEU A 33 -11.71 5.65 -7.97
N ALA A 34 -11.58 4.43 -7.45
CA ALA A 34 -11.10 4.21 -6.09
C ALA A 34 -9.67 4.76 -5.91
N LEU A 35 -8.79 4.55 -6.90
CA LEU A 35 -7.43 5.10 -6.89
C LEU A 35 -7.45 6.62 -6.87
N ILE A 36 -8.22 7.25 -7.77
CA ILE A 36 -8.33 8.71 -7.86
C ILE A 36 -8.84 9.29 -6.54
N CYS A 37 -9.91 8.72 -5.98
CA CYS A 37 -10.48 9.15 -4.71
C CYS A 37 -9.47 9.01 -3.56
N SER A 38 -8.79 7.86 -3.47
CA SER A 38 -7.77 7.60 -2.44
C SER A 38 -6.61 8.60 -2.55
N SER A 39 -6.09 8.82 -3.76
CA SER A 39 -5.04 9.81 -4.01
C SER A 39 -5.50 11.22 -3.69
N LEU A 40 -6.73 11.59 -4.05
CA LEU A 40 -7.28 12.91 -3.77
C LEU A 40 -7.37 13.17 -2.26
N VAL A 41 -7.86 12.19 -1.49
CA VAL A 41 -7.89 12.27 -0.02
C VAL A 41 -6.47 12.39 0.53
N GLY A 42 -5.53 11.58 0.05
CA GLY A 42 -4.12 11.64 0.46
C GLY A 42 -3.49 13.01 0.20
N VAL A 43 -3.74 13.61 -0.97
CA VAL A 43 -3.24 14.94 -1.33
C VAL A 43 -3.90 16.03 -0.49
N LEU A 44 -5.21 15.96 -0.23
CA LEU A 44 -5.90 16.92 0.64
C LEU A 44 -5.33 16.90 2.06
N VAL A 45 -5.22 15.70 2.64
CA VAL A 45 -4.67 15.50 3.98
C VAL A 45 -3.20 15.93 4.02
N GLY A 46 -2.41 15.55 3.02
CA GLY A 46 -1.00 15.95 2.91
C GLY A 46 -0.85 17.47 2.84
N ARG A 47 -1.63 18.15 1.99
CA ARG A 47 -1.62 19.62 1.88
C ARG A 47 -2.03 20.29 3.19
N TRP A 48 -3.07 19.79 3.84
CA TRP A 48 -3.50 20.31 5.14
C TRP A 48 -2.39 20.13 6.18
N LEU A 49 -1.76 18.95 6.24
CA LEU A 49 -0.68 18.66 7.18
C LEU A 49 0.55 19.54 6.93
N SER A 50 0.92 19.77 5.66
CA SER A 50 1.99 20.69 5.28
C SER A 50 1.71 22.17 5.59
N SER A 51 0.43 22.56 5.74
CA SER A 51 0.08 23.91 6.17
C SER A 51 0.19 24.12 7.69
N VAL A 52 0.10 23.04 8.47
CA VAL A 52 0.14 23.07 9.94
C VAL A 52 1.55 22.78 10.47
N LEU A 53 2.33 21.95 9.78
CA LEU A 53 3.64 21.50 10.20
C LEU A 53 4.76 22.06 9.31
N GLN A 54 5.92 22.32 9.92
CA GLN A 54 7.14 22.66 9.20
C GLN A 54 7.58 21.46 8.32
N PRO A 55 8.02 21.72 7.06
CA PRO A 55 8.43 20.66 6.14
C PRO A 55 9.46 19.69 6.72
N GLU A 56 10.45 20.20 7.49
CA GLU A 56 11.50 19.36 8.05
C GLU A 56 10.96 18.33 9.05
N ARG A 57 9.94 18.68 9.84
CA ARG A 57 9.33 17.74 10.80
C ARG A 57 8.53 16.67 10.08
N LEU A 58 7.87 17.03 8.99
CA LEU A 58 7.05 16.13 8.21
C LEU A 58 7.92 15.06 7.53
N GLU A 59 9.08 15.48 7.00
CA GLU A 59 10.09 14.58 6.44
C GLU A 59 10.70 13.65 7.50
N GLN A 60 11.09 14.19 8.66
CA GLN A 60 11.61 13.38 9.78
C GLN A 60 10.60 12.35 10.26
N MET A 61 9.33 12.74 10.41
CA MET A 61 8.26 11.82 10.82
C MET A 61 8.04 10.71 9.78
N ALA A 62 8.01 11.06 8.49
CA ALA A 62 7.87 10.09 7.41
C ALA A 62 9.04 9.08 7.40
N GLY A 63 10.28 9.56 7.55
CA GLY A 63 11.47 8.73 7.63
C GLY A 63 11.45 7.79 8.83
N LEU A 64 11.10 8.30 10.02
CA LEU A 64 10.99 7.48 11.23
C LEU A 64 9.92 6.40 11.09
N LEU A 65 8.76 6.76 10.51
CA LEU A 65 7.67 5.83 10.25
C LEU A 65 8.10 4.75 9.26
N MET A 66 8.83 5.11 8.21
CA MET A 66 9.35 4.18 7.20
C MET A 66 10.35 3.17 7.80
N VAL A 67 11.28 3.64 8.63
CA VAL A 67 12.23 2.77 9.35
C VAL A 67 11.48 1.86 10.31
N GLY A 68 10.52 2.39 11.07
CA GLY A 68 9.70 1.61 12.00
C GLY A 68 8.91 0.50 11.31
N LEU A 69 8.23 0.81 10.20
CA LEU A 69 7.51 -0.18 9.39
C LEU A 69 8.46 -1.22 8.81
N GLY A 70 9.63 -0.81 8.31
CA GLY A 70 10.64 -1.71 7.78
C GLY A 70 11.16 -2.69 8.82
N LEU A 71 11.48 -2.22 10.03
CA LEU A 71 11.88 -3.07 11.15
C LEU A 71 10.76 -4.02 11.57
N TRP A 72 9.52 -3.53 11.63
CA TRP A 72 8.37 -4.35 12.01
C TRP A 72 8.11 -5.47 10.99
N LEU A 73 8.01 -5.13 9.71
CA LEU A 73 7.84 -6.08 8.61
C LEU A 73 9.00 -7.08 8.55
N GLY A 74 10.24 -6.60 8.71
CA GLY A 74 11.43 -7.44 8.77
C GLY A 74 11.36 -8.42 9.95
N SER A 75 10.94 -7.96 11.13
CA SER A 75 10.76 -8.82 12.31
C SER A 75 9.64 -9.85 12.14
N GLN A 76 8.58 -9.51 11.40
CA GLN A 76 7.47 -10.41 11.10
C GLN A 76 7.91 -11.48 10.11
N ALA A 77 8.62 -11.07 9.04
CA ALA A 77 9.20 -11.98 8.07
C ALA A 77 10.19 -12.95 8.73
N LEU A 78 11.09 -12.43 9.57
CA LEU A 78 12.06 -13.25 10.31
C LEU A 78 11.37 -14.27 11.23
N ARG A 79 10.34 -13.85 11.98
CA ARG A 79 9.54 -14.74 12.83
C ARG A 79 8.79 -15.80 12.02
N SER A 80 8.24 -15.45 10.85
CA SER A 80 7.56 -16.41 9.99
C SER A 80 8.50 -17.47 9.42
N VAL A 81 9.76 -17.11 9.12
CA VAL A 81 10.78 -18.03 8.61
C VAL A 81 11.37 -18.91 9.71
N LEU A 82 11.62 -18.36 10.90
CA LEU A 82 12.08 -19.18 12.03
C LEU A 82 10.98 -20.10 12.59
N GLY A 83 9.71 -19.71 12.53
CA GLY A 83 8.58 -20.49 13.02
C GLY A 83 8.16 -21.67 12.12
N SER A 84 8.65 -21.74 10.87
CA SER A 84 8.31 -22.80 9.92
C SER A 84 9.15 -24.08 10.02
N HIS A 85 10.03 -24.20 11.03
CA HIS A 85 10.75 -25.44 11.33
C HIS A 85 10.27 -26.07 12.66
N PRO A 86 9.18 -26.86 12.66
CA PRO A 86 9.01 -27.93 13.64
C PRO A 86 10.01 -29.05 13.29
N LEU A 87 10.95 -29.34 14.18
CA LEU A 87 11.65 -30.63 14.19
C LEU A 87 10.69 -31.71 14.71
#